data_AF-A0A4V2S7E0-F1
#
_entry.id   AF-A0A4V2S7E0-F1
#
_cell.length_a   1.000
_cell.length_b   1.000
_cell.length_c   1.000
_cell.angle_alpha   90.00
_cell.angle_beta   90.00
_cell.angle_gamma   90.00
#
_symmetry.space_group_name_H-M   'P 1'
#
loop_
_entity.id
_entity.type
_entity.pdbx_description
1 polymer ?
#
loop_
_entity_poly.entity_id
_entity_poly.type
_entity_poly.pdbx_seq_one_letter_code
_entity_poly.pdbx_strand_id
1 'polypeptide(L)'
;MKRRILGLVAAVTIGATALGGAPASASTVKPAVDPGTVVTIIKGAYDIYKSFTSGGTSIQAATAQILAAINSAKTDIINHIDAIATAEAKACAQDAVVDFPNFEFLSPDNKQVFALNTTHCVNLIDSLLTAVSSKASIDQLGFALNSIGPIALITRSRSGIPNTSLTPVLVHSNRQVQSLLAPTCRPVTIERRTEWVCNAYNGDQFGPDVPVGVVQAKAGARTSWAVAQAVLPTLTTL
;
A
#
# COMPACT_ATOMS: atom_id res chain seq x y z
N MET A 1 32.43 -47.83 38.45
CA MET A 1 33.42 -47.55 37.38
C MET A 1 32.96 -46.32 36.59
N LYS A 2 33.64 -45.17 36.78
CA LYS A 2 33.34 -43.90 36.11
C LYS A 2 34.13 -43.82 34.79
N ARG A 3 33.47 -43.85 33.63
CA ARG A 3 34.09 -43.56 32.33
C ARG A 3 33.77 -42.12 31.93
N ARG A 4 34.82 -41.29 31.93
CA ARG A 4 34.81 -39.92 31.41
C ARG A 4 34.98 -39.98 29.89
N ILE A 5 34.05 -39.37 29.14
CA ILE A 5 34.16 -39.18 27.69
C ILE A 5 34.76 -37.80 27.45
N LEU A 6 35.96 -37.77 26.88
CA LEU A 6 36.64 -36.58 26.37
C LEU A 6 36.04 -36.22 25.00
N GLY A 7 35.40 -35.06 24.90
CA GLY A 7 34.96 -34.48 23.63
C GLY A 7 36.10 -33.68 23.00
N LEU A 8 36.51 -34.07 21.78
CA LEU A 8 37.36 -33.27 20.91
C LEU A 8 36.55 -32.07 20.36
N VAL A 9 37.02 -30.86 20.62
CA VAL A 9 36.55 -29.64 19.94
C VAL A 9 37.43 -29.44 18.71
N ALA A 10 36.88 -29.66 17.52
CA ALA A 10 37.53 -29.29 16.26
C ALA A 10 37.28 -27.80 15.99
N ALA A 11 38.33 -27.00 16.07
CA ALA A 11 38.31 -25.59 15.66
C ALA A 11 38.30 -25.52 14.13
N VAL A 12 37.17 -25.11 13.54
CA VAL A 12 37.08 -24.78 12.12
C VAL A 12 37.53 -23.33 11.94
N THR A 13 38.77 -23.15 11.50
CA THR A 13 39.28 -21.85 11.03
C THR A 13 38.78 -21.62 9.60
N ILE A 14 37.79 -20.74 9.45
CA ILE A 14 37.35 -20.26 8.13
C ILE A 14 38.39 -19.24 7.64
N GLY A 15 39.21 -19.63 6.67
CA GLY A 15 40.12 -18.73 5.98
C GLY A 15 39.33 -17.73 5.12
N ALA A 16 39.43 -16.45 5.46
CA ALA A 16 38.91 -15.37 4.62
C ALA A 16 39.79 -15.22 3.38
N THR A 17 39.32 -15.72 2.24
CA THR A 17 39.89 -15.38 0.93
C THR A 17 39.32 -14.03 0.50
N ALA A 18 40.17 -13.01 0.45
CA ALA A 18 39.83 -11.71 -0.12
C ALA A 18 39.71 -11.85 -1.64
N LEU A 19 38.50 -12.08 -2.14
CA LEU A 19 38.17 -11.91 -3.55
C LEU A 19 38.09 -10.40 -3.82
N GLY A 20 39.06 -9.88 -4.57
CA GLY A 20 39.03 -8.55 -5.16
C GLY A 20 37.93 -8.47 -6.22
N GLY A 21 36.68 -8.32 -5.78
CA GLY A 21 35.57 -7.94 -6.64
C GLY A 21 35.65 -6.45 -6.92
N ALA A 22 35.68 -6.08 -8.20
CA ALA A 22 35.45 -4.70 -8.63
C ALA A 22 34.17 -4.15 -7.97
N PRO A 23 34.13 -2.86 -7.58
CA PRO A 23 32.93 -2.27 -7.01
C PRO A 23 31.79 -2.48 -8.01
N ALA A 24 30.75 -3.19 -7.58
CA ALA A 24 29.50 -3.23 -8.32
C ALA A 24 29.06 -1.78 -8.51
N SER A 25 29.06 -1.31 -9.76
CA SER A 25 28.52 -0.01 -10.11
C SER A 25 27.12 0.07 -9.53
N ALA A 26 26.93 0.96 -8.55
CA ALA A 26 25.64 1.24 -7.98
C ALA A 26 24.72 1.66 -9.14
N SER A 27 23.80 0.77 -9.51
CA SER A 27 22.74 1.09 -10.45
C SER A 27 22.08 2.39 -9.99
N THR A 28 22.05 3.38 -10.86
CA THR A 28 21.33 4.65 -10.69
C THR A 28 19.96 4.35 -10.09
N VAL A 29 19.78 4.77 -8.83
CA VAL A 29 18.50 4.77 -8.13
C VAL A 29 17.48 5.38 -9.08
N LYS A 30 16.50 4.59 -9.52
CA LYS A 30 15.36 5.13 -10.27
C LYS A 30 14.77 6.28 -9.46
N PRO A 31 14.40 7.41 -10.07
CA PRO A 31 13.77 8.49 -9.32
C PRO A 31 12.59 7.90 -8.55
N ALA A 32 12.58 8.10 -7.23
CA ALA A 32 11.46 7.74 -6.38
C ALA A 32 10.21 8.33 -7.02
N VAL A 33 9.21 7.49 -7.31
CA VAL A 33 7.96 7.97 -7.92
C VAL A 33 7.35 9.00 -6.99
N ASP A 34 6.94 10.14 -7.55
CA ASP A 34 6.25 11.16 -6.79
C ASP A 34 4.99 10.56 -6.13
N PRO A 35 4.84 10.62 -4.79
CA PRO A 35 3.68 10.03 -4.12
C PRO A 35 2.33 10.59 -4.59
N GLY A 36 2.30 11.83 -5.12
CA GLY A 36 1.12 12.37 -5.81
C GLY A 36 0.70 11.52 -7.00
N THR A 37 1.67 11.00 -7.76
CA THR A 37 1.43 10.04 -8.86
C THR A 37 0.79 8.75 -8.35
N VAL A 38 1.22 8.22 -7.21
CA VAL A 38 0.62 7.02 -6.58
C VAL A 38 -0.83 7.27 -6.19
N VAL A 39 -1.13 8.43 -5.59
CA VAL A 39 -2.51 8.84 -5.26
C VAL A 39 -3.39 8.88 -6.52
N THR A 40 -2.91 9.53 -7.59
CA THR A 40 -3.64 9.62 -8.87
C THR A 40 -3.89 8.24 -9.48
N ILE A 41 -2.89 7.37 -9.47
CA ILE A 41 -2.96 5.99 -9.95
C ILE A 41 -4.05 5.19 -9.21
N ILE A 42 -3.99 5.19 -7.88
CA ILE A 42 -4.92 4.42 -7.06
C ILE A 42 -6.34 4.97 -7.19
N LYS A 43 -6.50 6.30 -7.12
CA LYS A 43 -7.81 6.92 -7.32
C LYS A 43 -8.37 6.56 -8.69
N GLY A 44 -7.53 6.62 -9.73
CA GLY A 44 -7.88 6.19 -11.08
C GLY A 44 -8.40 4.76 -11.10
N ALA A 45 -7.73 3.82 -10.43
CA ALA A 45 -8.16 2.42 -10.34
C ALA A 45 -9.57 2.25 -9.72
N TYR A 46 -9.87 2.99 -8.65
CA TYR A 46 -11.22 3.01 -8.05
C TYR A 46 -12.27 3.67 -8.95
N ASP A 47 -11.92 4.79 -9.60
CA ASP A 47 -12.84 5.49 -10.51
C ASP A 47 -13.15 4.65 -11.75
N ILE A 48 -12.16 3.91 -12.25
CA ILE A 48 -12.30 2.92 -13.31
C ILE A 48 -13.26 1.81 -12.88
N TYR A 49 -13.10 1.25 -11.67
CA TYR A 49 -14.01 0.24 -11.15
C TYR A 49 -15.44 0.78 -11.03
N LYS A 50 -15.60 2.01 -10.51
CA LYS A 50 -16.90 2.69 -10.45
C LYS A 50 -17.53 2.82 -11.83
N SER A 51 -16.76 3.28 -12.83
CA SER A 51 -17.21 3.40 -14.22
C SER A 51 -17.64 2.05 -14.81
N PHE A 52 -16.90 0.98 -14.51
CA PHE A 52 -17.26 -0.38 -14.90
C PHE A 52 -18.63 -0.78 -14.32
N THR A 53 -18.85 -0.56 -13.01
CA THR A 53 -20.13 -0.90 -12.37
C THR A 53 -21.30 -0.05 -12.87
N SER A 54 -21.05 1.14 -13.41
CA SER A 54 -22.07 2.00 -14.03
C SER A 54 -22.22 1.79 -15.54
N GLY A 55 -21.58 0.79 -16.14
CA GLY A 55 -21.65 0.47 -17.56
C GLY A 55 -20.86 1.41 -18.49
N GLY A 56 -19.97 2.25 -17.96
CA GLY A 56 -19.27 3.30 -18.72
C GLY A 56 -17.95 2.89 -19.38
N THR A 57 -17.25 1.88 -18.85
CA THR A 57 -15.97 1.40 -19.40
C THR A 57 -16.01 -0.11 -19.59
N SER A 58 -15.41 -0.61 -20.68
CA SER A 58 -15.26 -2.05 -20.86
C SER A 58 -14.31 -2.62 -19.81
N ILE A 59 -14.61 -3.84 -19.36
CA ILE A 59 -13.81 -4.56 -18.35
C ILE A 59 -12.33 -4.63 -18.77
N GLN A 60 -12.07 -4.89 -20.05
CA GLN A 60 -10.71 -5.07 -20.55
C GLN A 60 -9.91 -3.77 -20.49
N ALA A 61 -10.54 -2.64 -20.81
CA ALA A 61 -9.92 -1.32 -20.67
C ALA A 61 -9.66 -0.98 -19.20
N ALA A 62 -10.63 -1.28 -18.33
CA ALA A 62 -10.50 -1.09 -16.90
C ALA A 62 -9.35 -1.89 -16.29
N THR A 63 -9.27 -3.19 -16.60
CA THR A 63 -8.19 -4.08 -16.16
C THR A 63 -6.82 -3.60 -16.66
N ALA A 64 -6.70 -3.22 -17.95
CA ALA A 64 -5.44 -2.74 -18.50
C ALA A 64 -4.95 -1.45 -17.83
N GLN A 65 -5.86 -0.51 -17.54
CA GLN A 65 -5.53 0.74 -16.87
C GLN A 65 -5.14 0.52 -15.40
N ILE A 66 -5.87 -0.32 -14.66
CA ILE A 66 -5.52 -0.71 -13.29
C ILE A 66 -4.14 -1.37 -13.25
N LEU A 67 -3.87 -2.29 -14.17
CA LEU A 67 -2.57 -2.96 -14.29
C LEU A 67 -1.43 -2.00 -14.61
N ALA A 68 -1.63 -1.07 -15.54
CA ALA A 68 -0.61 -0.08 -15.87
C ALA A 68 -0.29 0.80 -14.67
N ALA A 69 -1.32 1.25 -13.96
CA ALA A 69 -1.19 2.10 -12.79
C ALA A 69 -0.44 1.36 -11.67
N ILE A 70 -0.86 0.14 -11.33
CA ILE A 70 -0.19 -0.71 -10.34
C ILE A 70 1.26 -1.02 -10.72
N ASN A 71 1.54 -1.39 -11.98
CA ASN A 71 2.90 -1.70 -12.42
C ASN A 71 3.84 -0.49 -12.33
N SER A 72 3.31 0.71 -12.59
CA SER A 72 4.08 1.95 -12.44
C SER A 72 4.38 2.31 -10.98
N ALA A 73 3.54 1.88 -10.04
CA ALA A 73 3.74 2.12 -8.60
C ALA A 73 4.35 0.93 -7.84
N LYS A 74 4.49 -0.25 -8.49
CA LYS A 74 4.86 -1.51 -7.85
C LYS A 74 6.16 -1.43 -7.05
N THR A 75 7.18 -0.79 -7.61
CA THR A 75 8.50 -0.70 -6.94
C THR A 75 8.40 0.18 -5.70
N ASP A 76 7.67 1.29 -5.76
CA ASP A 76 7.53 2.22 -4.64
C ASP A 76 6.62 1.66 -3.54
N ILE A 77 5.53 0.97 -3.92
CA ILE A 77 4.67 0.23 -2.98
C ILE A 77 5.51 -0.82 -2.23
N ILE A 78 6.36 -1.56 -2.94
CA ILE A 78 7.21 -2.61 -2.32
C ILE A 78 8.30 -1.99 -1.43
N ASN A 79 8.91 -0.89 -1.86
CA ASN A 79 10.02 -0.24 -1.14
C ASN A 79 9.58 0.43 0.17
N HIS A 80 8.30 0.79 0.32
CA HIS A 80 7.83 1.41 1.55
C HIS A 80 7.59 0.41 2.69
N ILE A 81 7.59 -0.91 2.45
CA ILE A 81 7.13 -1.91 3.42
C ILE A 81 8.28 -2.68 4.07
N ASP A 82 8.77 -2.20 5.22
CA ASP A 82 9.97 -2.71 5.91
C ASP A 82 9.72 -3.26 7.33
N ALA A 83 8.48 -3.39 7.79
CA ALA A 83 8.19 -3.93 9.12
C ALA A 83 7.82 -5.43 9.08
N ILE A 84 8.38 -6.22 10.01
CA ILE A 84 7.98 -7.63 10.22
C ILE A 84 6.47 -7.76 10.43
N ALA A 85 5.86 -6.79 11.15
CA ALA A 85 4.43 -6.76 11.42
C ALA A 85 3.54 -6.56 10.17
N THR A 86 4.10 -6.10 9.06
CA THR A 86 3.39 -5.86 7.79
C THR A 86 3.85 -6.79 6.67
N ALA A 87 4.78 -7.71 6.95
CA ALA A 87 5.39 -8.58 5.94
C ALA A 87 4.38 -9.53 5.27
N GLU A 88 3.43 -10.08 6.02
CA GLU A 88 2.40 -10.96 5.45
C GLU A 88 1.44 -10.18 4.52
N ALA A 89 0.97 -9.01 4.97
CA ALA A 89 0.18 -8.09 4.15
C ALA A 89 0.93 -7.64 2.89
N LYS A 90 2.25 -7.39 3.00
CA LYS A 90 3.12 -7.07 1.86
C LYS A 90 3.13 -8.21 0.85
N ALA A 91 3.42 -9.42 1.32
CA ALA A 91 3.55 -10.59 0.47
C ALA A 91 2.25 -10.85 -0.28
N CYS A 92 1.11 -10.87 0.42
CA CYS A 92 -0.17 -11.11 -0.23
C CYS A 92 -0.54 -10.00 -1.23
N ALA A 93 -0.20 -8.74 -0.94
CA ALA A 93 -0.44 -7.65 -1.85
C ALA A 93 0.44 -7.72 -3.09
N GLN A 94 1.72 -8.07 -2.91
CA GLN A 94 2.67 -8.27 -4.00
C GLN A 94 2.23 -9.42 -4.91
N ASP A 95 1.81 -10.55 -4.34
CA ASP A 95 1.34 -11.71 -5.11
C ASP A 95 0.10 -11.34 -5.93
N ALA A 96 -0.90 -10.71 -5.32
CA ALA A 96 -2.09 -10.25 -6.04
C ALA A 96 -1.75 -9.30 -7.20
N VAL A 97 -0.83 -8.36 -6.98
CA VAL A 97 -0.35 -7.43 -8.02
C VAL A 97 0.39 -8.15 -9.15
N VAL A 98 1.25 -9.12 -8.81
CA VAL A 98 2.05 -9.89 -9.78
C VAL A 98 1.17 -10.77 -10.64
N ASP A 99 0.15 -11.40 -10.05
CA ASP A 99 -0.66 -12.42 -10.70
C ASP A 99 -1.92 -11.87 -11.37
N PHE A 100 -2.39 -10.68 -10.99
CA PHE A 100 -3.57 -10.06 -11.61
C PHE A 100 -3.50 -9.94 -13.15
N PRO A 101 -2.37 -9.65 -13.82
CA PRO A 101 -2.29 -9.69 -15.29
C PRO A 101 -2.72 -11.03 -15.90
N ASN A 102 -2.54 -12.12 -15.16
CA ASN A 102 -2.87 -13.46 -15.62
C ASN A 102 -4.33 -13.86 -15.33
N PHE A 103 -5.06 -13.06 -14.57
CA PHE A 103 -6.42 -13.37 -14.10
C PHE A 103 -7.34 -13.78 -15.25
N GLU A 104 -7.27 -13.11 -16.40
CA GLU A 104 -8.15 -13.40 -17.54
C GLU A 104 -7.93 -14.77 -18.17
N PHE A 105 -6.72 -15.31 -18.06
CA PHE A 105 -6.33 -16.62 -18.60
C PHE A 105 -6.59 -17.78 -17.63
N LEU A 106 -7.01 -17.48 -16.40
CA LEU A 106 -7.36 -18.50 -15.42
C LEU A 106 -8.68 -19.21 -15.78
N SER A 107 -8.78 -20.48 -15.40
CA SER A 107 -10.05 -21.22 -15.42
C SER A 107 -11.08 -20.54 -14.49
N PRO A 108 -12.39 -20.75 -14.69
CA PRO A 108 -13.42 -20.17 -13.82
C PRO A 108 -13.21 -20.45 -12.33
N ASP A 109 -12.79 -21.67 -11.97
CA ASP A 109 -12.51 -22.04 -10.57
C ASP A 109 -11.29 -21.29 -10.03
N ASN A 110 -10.21 -21.19 -10.84
CA ASN A 110 -9.01 -20.46 -10.45
C ASN A 110 -9.27 -18.94 -10.34
N LYS A 111 -10.20 -18.37 -11.13
CA LYS A 111 -10.64 -16.97 -10.99
C LYS A 111 -11.32 -16.74 -9.64
N GLN A 112 -12.21 -17.64 -9.24
CA GLN A 112 -12.86 -17.55 -7.93
C GLN A 112 -11.85 -17.66 -6.79
N VAL A 113 -10.92 -18.62 -6.86
CA VAL A 113 -9.84 -18.76 -5.87
C VAL A 113 -9.00 -17.48 -5.80
N PHE A 114 -8.60 -16.91 -6.95
CA PHE A 114 -7.86 -15.66 -6.99
C PHE A 114 -8.62 -14.49 -6.33
N ALA A 115 -9.91 -14.35 -6.65
CA ALA A 115 -10.77 -13.31 -6.07
C ALA A 115 -10.92 -13.47 -4.55
N LEU A 116 -11.08 -14.71 -4.06
CA LEU A 116 -11.16 -15.02 -2.63
C LEU A 116 -9.84 -14.76 -1.91
N ASN A 117 -8.70 -15.14 -2.49
CA ASN A 117 -7.37 -14.88 -1.93
C ASN A 117 -7.06 -13.38 -1.85
N THR A 118 -7.41 -12.62 -2.91
CA THR A 118 -7.26 -11.16 -2.90
C THR A 118 -8.16 -10.50 -1.86
N THR A 119 -9.39 -11.02 -1.67
CA THR A 119 -10.30 -10.60 -0.58
C THR A 119 -9.69 -10.89 0.79
N HIS A 120 -9.09 -12.07 0.97
CA HIS A 120 -8.44 -12.46 2.22
C HIS A 120 -7.30 -11.50 2.56
N CYS A 121 -6.50 -11.09 1.57
CA CYS A 121 -5.45 -10.09 1.75
C CYS A 121 -6.00 -8.73 2.23
N VAL A 122 -7.15 -8.28 1.70
CA VAL A 122 -7.83 -7.06 2.20
C VAL A 122 -8.24 -7.22 3.67
N ASN A 123 -8.85 -8.35 4.02
CA ASN A 123 -9.28 -8.61 5.41
C ASN A 123 -8.10 -8.73 6.38
N LEU A 124 -6.99 -9.31 5.94
CA LEU A 124 -5.75 -9.36 6.71
C LEU A 124 -5.23 -7.95 7.00
N ILE A 125 -5.19 -7.08 5.98
CA ILE A 125 -4.76 -5.69 6.16
C ILE A 125 -5.68 -4.94 7.12
N ASP A 126 -7.00 -5.11 6.99
CA ASP A 126 -7.99 -4.52 7.90
C ASP A 126 -7.75 -4.95 9.35
N SER A 127 -7.54 -6.24 9.58
CA SER A 127 -7.22 -6.76 10.92
C SER A 127 -5.92 -6.16 11.46
N LEU A 128 -4.87 -6.10 10.64
CA LEU A 128 -3.57 -5.57 11.04
C LEU A 128 -3.63 -4.08 11.37
N LEU A 129 -4.45 -3.28 10.68
CA LEU A 129 -4.63 -1.84 10.97
C LEU A 129 -5.11 -1.58 12.41
N THR A 130 -5.83 -2.52 13.01
CA THR A 130 -6.23 -2.43 14.43
C THR A 130 -5.17 -2.92 15.41
N ALA A 131 -4.26 -3.77 14.94
CA ALA A 131 -3.24 -4.42 15.77
C ALA A 131 -1.93 -3.62 15.85
N VAL A 132 -1.59 -2.86 14.80
CA VAL A 132 -0.37 -2.07 14.76
C VAL A 132 -0.58 -0.66 15.32
N SER A 133 0.40 -0.16 16.07
CA SER A 133 0.38 1.20 16.62
C SER A 133 1.37 2.15 15.93
N SER A 134 2.36 1.61 15.21
CA SER A 134 3.33 2.40 14.47
C SER A 134 2.69 3.07 13.27
N LYS A 135 2.78 4.41 13.18
CA LYS A 135 2.29 5.18 12.03
C LYS A 135 2.95 4.74 10.72
N ALA A 136 4.23 4.36 10.75
CA ALA A 136 4.89 3.83 9.56
C ALA A 136 4.27 2.49 9.10
N SER A 137 3.92 1.60 10.03
CA SER A 137 3.24 0.34 9.70
C SER A 137 1.82 0.58 9.19
N ILE A 138 1.08 1.51 9.78
CA ILE A 138 -0.25 1.90 9.32
C ILE A 138 -0.18 2.47 7.90
N ASP A 139 0.86 3.25 7.60
CA ASP A 139 1.05 3.82 6.27
C ASP A 139 1.35 2.77 5.20
N GLN A 140 2.21 1.81 5.54
CA GLN A 140 2.49 0.64 4.70
C GLN A 140 1.23 -0.16 4.41
N LEU A 141 0.44 -0.45 5.45
CA LEU A 141 -0.83 -1.15 5.31
C LEU A 141 -1.82 -0.33 4.48
N GLY A 142 -1.86 0.99 4.64
CA GLY A 142 -2.71 1.88 3.85
C GLY A 142 -2.37 1.87 2.36
N PHE A 143 -1.08 1.88 2.00
CA PHE A 143 -0.68 1.72 0.60
C PHE A 143 -0.99 0.33 0.05
N ALA A 144 -0.72 -0.73 0.81
CA ALA A 144 -1.03 -2.11 0.41
C ALA A 144 -2.54 -2.29 0.17
N LEU A 145 -3.37 -1.85 1.12
CA LEU A 145 -4.84 -1.87 1.06
C LEU A 145 -5.35 -1.25 -0.25
N ASN A 146 -4.87 -0.05 -0.53
CA ASN A 146 -5.34 0.74 -1.65
C ASN A 146 -4.81 0.25 -3.01
N SER A 147 -3.73 -0.52 -2.99
CA SER A 147 -3.22 -1.20 -4.19
C SER A 147 -4.06 -2.43 -4.54
N ILE A 148 -4.43 -3.24 -3.53
CA ILE A 148 -5.18 -4.48 -3.75
C ILE A 148 -6.70 -4.29 -3.77
N GLY A 149 -7.22 -3.22 -3.17
CA GLY A 149 -8.67 -2.99 -3.05
C GLY A 149 -9.39 -2.99 -4.41
N PRO A 150 -8.92 -2.22 -5.41
CA PRO A 150 -9.48 -2.27 -6.76
C PRO A 150 -9.37 -3.65 -7.42
N ILE A 151 -8.25 -4.37 -7.20
CA ILE A 151 -8.05 -5.74 -7.72
C ILE A 151 -9.09 -6.70 -7.12
N ALA A 152 -9.29 -6.64 -5.80
CA ALA A 152 -10.27 -7.46 -5.10
C ALA A 152 -11.69 -7.17 -5.62
N LEU A 153 -12.05 -5.90 -5.78
CA LEU A 153 -13.36 -5.49 -6.29
C LEU A 153 -13.62 -6.04 -7.70
N ILE A 154 -12.68 -5.84 -8.63
CA ILE A 154 -12.88 -6.28 -10.03
C ILE A 154 -12.86 -7.80 -10.17
N THR A 155 -11.95 -8.50 -9.48
CA THR A 155 -11.83 -9.97 -9.58
C THR A 155 -13.02 -10.68 -8.97
N ARG A 156 -13.61 -10.14 -7.88
CA ARG A 156 -14.88 -10.62 -7.32
C ARG A 156 -16.01 -10.46 -8.33
N SER A 157 -16.18 -9.27 -8.90
CA SER A 157 -17.21 -9.02 -9.92
C SER A 157 -17.06 -9.95 -11.13
N ARG A 158 -15.82 -10.17 -11.61
CA ARG A 158 -15.52 -11.10 -12.73
C ARG A 158 -15.78 -12.55 -12.41
N SER A 159 -15.72 -12.91 -11.13
CA SER A 159 -15.93 -14.28 -10.64
C SER A 159 -17.37 -14.52 -10.17
N GLY A 160 -18.29 -13.58 -10.41
CA GLY A 160 -19.69 -13.68 -9.97
C GLY A 160 -19.87 -13.53 -8.46
N ILE A 161 -18.87 -13.00 -7.75
CA ILE A 161 -18.89 -12.81 -6.30
C ILE A 161 -19.34 -11.37 -5.99
N PRO A 162 -20.43 -11.15 -5.23
CA PRO A 162 -20.90 -9.81 -4.89
C PRO A 162 -19.89 -9.02 -4.03
N ASN A 163 -19.83 -7.69 -4.21
CA ASN A 163 -18.97 -6.81 -3.41
C ASN A 163 -19.66 -6.22 -2.16
N THR A 164 -20.88 -6.65 -1.85
CA THR A 164 -21.68 -6.14 -0.72
C THR A 164 -20.98 -6.28 0.64
N SER A 165 -20.14 -7.30 0.82
CA SER A 165 -19.34 -7.49 2.04
C SER A 165 -17.95 -6.86 1.99
N LEU A 166 -17.36 -6.67 0.81
CA LEU A 166 -16.00 -6.14 0.67
C LEU A 166 -15.98 -4.60 0.70
N THR A 167 -16.94 -3.93 0.06
CA THR A 167 -16.97 -2.45 0.03
C THR A 167 -16.98 -1.84 1.43
N PRO A 168 -17.80 -2.32 2.40
CA PRO A 168 -17.76 -1.79 3.76
C PRO A 168 -16.40 -1.96 4.46
N VAL A 169 -15.68 -3.06 4.20
CA VAL A 169 -14.32 -3.28 4.74
C VAL A 169 -13.37 -2.24 4.16
N LEU A 170 -13.35 -2.05 2.84
CA LEU A 170 -12.49 -1.04 2.19
C LEU A 170 -12.76 0.39 2.68
N VAL A 171 -14.03 0.73 2.94
CA VAL A 171 -14.42 2.02 3.54
C VAL A 171 -13.92 2.11 4.98
N HIS A 172 -14.11 1.07 5.79
CA HIS A 172 -13.67 1.03 7.17
C HIS A 172 -12.15 1.19 7.29
N SER A 173 -11.38 0.37 6.57
CA SER A 173 -9.92 0.39 6.60
C SER A 173 -9.36 1.74 6.12
N ASN A 174 -9.93 2.34 5.06
CA ASN A 174 -9.49 3.66 4.61
C ASN A 174 -9.83 4.78 5.61
N ARG A 175 -10.95 4.70 6.34
CA ARG A 175 -11.24 5.65 7.42
C ARG A 175 -10.25 5.51 8.58
N GLN A 176 -9.80 4.29 8.88
CA GLN A 176 -8.75 4.08 9.88
C GLN A 176 -7.42 4.68 9.43
N VAL A 177 -6.98 4.43 8.20
CA VAL A 177 -5.77 5.05 7.63
C VAL A 177 -5.87 6.58 7.70
N GLN A 178 -7.00 7.14 7.26
CA GLN A 178 -7.23 8.59 7.29
C GLN A 178 -7.19 9.17 8.71
N SER A 179 -7.76 8.48 9.71
CA SER A 179 -7.79 8.99 11.08
C SER A 179 -6.45 8.87 11.79
N LEU A 180 -5.76 7.73 11.62
CA LEU A 180 -4.51 7.42 12.32
C LEU A 180 -3.30 8.17 11.75
N LEU A 181 -3.33 8.51 10.45
CA LEU A 181 -2.25 9.20 9.76
C LEU A 181 -2.51 10.68 9.49
N ALA A 182 -3.60 11.23 10.00
CA ALA A 182 -3.91 12.65 9.84
C ALA A 182 -2.72 13.53 10.27
N PRO A 183 -2.25 14.46 9.40
CA PRO A 183 -1.20 15.39 9.77
C PRO A 183 -1.65 16.25 10.95
N THR A 184 -0.73 16.47 11.90
CA THR A 184 -0.97 17.29 13.09
C THR A 184 -0.78 18.75 12.72
N CYS A 185 -1.83 19.55 12.84
CA CYS A 185 -1.82 20.97 12.50
C CYS A 185 -1.87 21.84 13.75
N ARG A 186 -1.08 22.91 13.77
CA ARG A 186 -1.11 23.93 14.83
C ARG A 186 -1.20 25.33 14.24
N PRO A 187 -1.95 26.24 14.87
CA PRO A 187 -1.97 27.63 14.47
C PRO A 187 -0.65 28.30 14.84
N VAL A 188 -0.21 29.25 14.01
CA VAL A 188 0.91 30.16 14.27
C VAL A 188 0.48 31.58 13.93
N THR A 189 0.96 32.55 14.68
CA THR A 189 0.62 33.97 14.46
C THR A 189 1.78 34.66 13.73
N ILE A 190 1.51 35.14 12.52
CA ILE A 190 2.47 35.85 11.67
C ILE A 190 1.82 37.16 11.25
N GLU A 191 2.46 38.29 11.56
CA GLU A 191 1.95 39.62 11.17
C GLU A 191 0.48 39.87 11.58
N ARG A 192 0.08 39.39 12.77
CA ARG A 192 -1.31 39.44 13.28
C ARG A 192 -2.34 38.60 12.51
N ARG A 193 -1.91 37.74 11.59
CA ARG A 193 -2.75 36.71 10.95
C ARG A 193 -2.51 35.36 11.59
N THR A 194 -3.58 34.56 11.70
CA THR A 194 -3.48 33.15 12.11
C THR A 194 -3.27 32.29 10.88
N GLU A 195 -2.09 31.68 10.78
CA GLU A 195 -1.71 30.74 9.74
C GLU A 195 -1.54 29.34 10.34
N TRP A 196 -1.44 28.31 9.51
CA TRP A 196 -1.34 26.92 9.97
C TRP A 196 -0.03 26.30 9.53
N VAL A 197 0.58 25.54 10.44
CA VAL A 197 1.68 24.63 10.15
C VAL A 197 1.22 23.22 10.44
N CYS A 198 1.34 22.32 9.47
CA CYS A 198 0.97 20.92 9.61
C CYS A 198 2.18 20.01 9.41
N ASN A 199 2.30 18.99 10.27
CA ASN A 199 3.34 17.98 10.22
C ASN A 199 2.72 16.58 10.04
N ALA A 200 3.15 15.86 9.02
CA ALA A 200 2.83 14.44 8.86
C ALA A 200 3.83 13.56 9.62
N TYR A 201 3.49 12.28 9.78
CA TYR A 201 4.28 11.35 10.58
C TYR A 201 5.65 11.05 9.98
N ASN A 202 5.78 11.15 8.65
CA ASN A 202 6.99 10.90 7.88
C ASN A 202 7.99 12.07 7.92
N GLY A 203 7.70 13.12 8.72
CA GLY A 203 8.53 14.31 8.83
C GLY A 203 8.16 15.43 7.85
N ASP A 204 7.17 15.23 6.97
CA ASP A 204 6.74 16.26 6.04
C ASP A 204 6.06 17.40 6.79
N GLN A 205 6.49 18.61 6.46
CA GLN A 205 5.95 19.83 7.04
C GLN A 205 5.50 20.77 5.93
N PHE A 206 4.34 21.37 6.10
CA PHE A 206 3.86 22.45 5.25
C PHE A 206 3.33 23.62 6.07
N GLY A 207 3.37 24.81 5.49
CA GLY A 207 3.02 26.06 6.14
C GLY A 207 4.25 26.82 6.65
N PRO A 208 4.06 28.01 7.23
CA PRO A 208 2.78 28.62 7.59
C PRO A 208 1.96 29.07 6.36
N ASP A 209 0.68 28.70 6.28
CA ASP A 209 -0.22 29.06 5.17
C ASP A 209 -1.71 28.91 5.59
N VAL A 210 -2.66 29.38 4.76
CA VAL A 210 -4.12 29.22 4.93
C VAL A 210 -4.79 28.80 3.61
N PRO A 211 -5.90 28.04 3.65
CA PRO A 211 -6.60 27.48 4.81
C PRO A 211 -5.97 26.17 5.33
N VAL A 212 -6.27 25.79 6.59
CA VAL A 212 -5.71 24.59 7.26
C VAL A 212 -5.85 23.31 6.44
N GLY A 213 -6.95 23.13 5.72
CA GLY A 213 -7.17 21.95 4.87
C GLY A 213 -6.16 21.81 3.74
N VAL A 214 -5.72 22.93 3.14
CA VAL A 214 -4.69 22.92 2.08
C VAL A 214 -3.33 22.57 2.67
N VAL A 215 -3.00 23.14 3.84
CA VAL A 215 -1.74 22.85 4.55
C VAL A 215 -1.68 21.39 4.98
N GLN A 216 -2.78 20.86 5.53
CA GLN A 216 -2.90 19.47 5.92
C GLN A 216 -2.77 18.54 4.72
N ALA A 217 -3.45 18.85 3.61
CA ALA A 217 -3.38 18.06 2.39
C ALA A 217 -1.95 17.97 1.84
N LYS A 218 -1.22 19.08 1.82
CA LYS A 218 0.17 19.12 1.37
C LYS A 218 1.11 18.39 2.32
N ALA A 219 0.93 18.53 3.63
CA ALA A 219 1.74 17.79 4.61
C ALA A 219 1.52 16.27 4.49
N GLY A 220 0.29 15.81 4.26
CA GLY A 220 -0.05 14.40 4.13
C GLY A 220 0.18 13.80 2.73
N ALA A 221 0.61 14.60 1.74
CA ALA A 221 0.63 14.22 0.32
C ALA A 221 1.49 12.98 0.02
N ARG A 222 2.53 12.72 0.83
CA ARG A 222 3.45 11.59 0.66
C ARG A 222 3.18 10.41 1.58
N THR A 223 1.92 10.27 2.00
CA THR A 223 1.46 9.20 2.87
C THR A 223 0.18 8.59 2.30
N SER A 224 -0.14 7.37 2.70
CA SER A 224 -1.39 6.69 2.41
C SER A 224 -2.63 7.42 2.96
N TRP A 225 -2.45 8.40 3.85
CA TRP A 225 -3.52 9.33 4.24
C TRP A 225 -4.12 10.05 3.04
N ALA A 226 -3.28 10.56 2.13
CA ALA A 226 -3.73 11.28 0.94
C ALA A 226 -4.46 10.35 -0.02
N VAL A 227 -3.98 9.11 -0.13
CA VAL A 227 -4.63 8.04 -0.89
C VAL A 227 -6.03 7.77 -0.33
N ALA A 228 -6.12 7.52 0.98
CA ALA A 228 -7.39 7.26 1.68
C ALA A 228 -8.39 8.42 1.48
N GLN A 229 -7.93 9.66 1.63
CA GLN A 229 -8.75 10.85 1.41
C GLN A 229 -9.29 10.92 -0.04
N ALA A 230 -8.48 10.55 -1.02
CA ALA A 230 -8.84 10.59 -2.44
C ALA A 230 -9.83 9.49 -2.86
N VAL A 231 -9.76 8.29 -2.25
CA VAL A 231 -10.58 7.14 -2.64
C VAL A 231 -11.90 7.03 -1.88
N LEU A 232 -11.97 7.53 -0.65
CA LEU A 232 -13.16 7.40 0.21
C LEU A 232 -14.45 7.90 -0.46
N PRO A 233 -14.49 9.07 -1.13
CA PRO A 233 -15.70 9.53 -1.82
C PRO A 233 -16.18 8.55 -2.89
N THR A 234 -15.27 7.92 -3.64
CA THR A 234 -15.59 6.92 -4.64
C THR A 234 -16.15 5.67 -3.97
N LEU A 235 -15.44 5.13 -2.97
CA LEU A 235 -15.83 3.92 -2.23
C LEU A 235 -17.20 4.01 -1.58
N THR A 236 -17.58 5.17 -1.02
CA THR A 236 -18.89 5.36 -0.37
C THR A 236 -20.07 5.40 -1.33
N THR A 237 -19.81 5.36 -2.63
CA THR A 237 -20.84 5.39 -3.69
C THR A 237 -20.86 4.12 -4.55
N LEU A 238 -20.01 3.13 -4.22
CA LEU A 238 -20.01 1.80 -4.84
C LEU A 238 -21.07 0.90 -4.20
#